data_AF-A0A497RUR1-F1
#
_entry.id   AF-A0A497RUR1-F1
#
_cell.length_a   1.000
_cell.length_b   1.000
_cell.length_c   1.000
_cell.angle_alpha   90.00
_cell.angle_beta   90.00
_cell.angle_gamma   90.00
#
_symmetry.space_group_name_H-M   'P 1'
#
loop_
_entity.id
_entity.type
_entity.pdbx_description
1 polymer ?
#
loop_
_entity_poly.entity_id
_entity_poly.type
_entity_poly.pdbx_seq_one_letter_code
_entity_poly.pdbx_strand_id
1 'polypeptide(L)'
;MEGIRIKSPERYLSISLMFLIILIFLFILALIFFIFQGDKDIISTLNQFYLILFVILVVLLVALISVSMIFTILFTKGSIEKGAEKYIMELNAEDIRAMNDAERKHLLQRLKANKERIEYLIKLAESKYHKRKLDEESFREIVRDQQKKVMEIEAKISEIEKEIKKLKKGK
;
A
#
# COMPACT_ATOMS: atom_id res chain seq x y z
N MET A 1 6.58 -20.94 -18.03
CA MET A 1 6.04 -19.58 -17.77
C MET A 1 4.76 -19.73 -16.95
N GLU A 2 4.88 -19.83 -15.63
CA GLU A 2 3.72 -19.81 -14.74
C GLU A 2 3.41 -18.35 -14.41
N GLY A 3 2.35 -17.84 -15.02
CA GLY A 3 1.84 -16.51 -14.75
C GLY A 3 1.42 -16.41 -13.28
N ILE A 4 2.07 -15.50 -12.56
CA ILE A 4 1.69 -15.13 -11.19
C ILE A 4 0.25 -14.61 -11.26
N ARG A 5 -0.73 -15.44 -10.87
CA ARG A 5 -2.11 -15.00 -10.63
C ARG A 5 -2.11 -14.07 -9.41
N ILE A 6 -1.84 -12.80 -9.64
CA ILE A 6 -2.10 -11.74 -8.66
C ILE A 6 -3.62 -11.74 -8.46
N LYS A 7 -4.07 -12.19 -7.28
CA LYS A 7 -5.47 -12.16 -6.89
C LYS A 7 -5.92 -10.70 -6.95
N SER A 8 -6.77 -10.36 -7.92
CA SER A 8 -7.12 -8.97 -8.24
C SER A 8 -7.71 -8.27 -7.00
N PRO A 9 -7.39 -6.98 -6.77
CA PRO A 9 -7.94 -6.19 -5.66
C PRO A 9 -9.47 -6.07 -5.70
N GLU A 10 -10.10 -6.41 -6.83
CA GLU A 10 -11.55 -6.42 -7.03
C GLU A 10 -12.28 -7.34 -6.05
N ARG A 11 -11.69 -8.47 -5.63
CA ARG A 11 -12.33 -9.36 -4.63
C ARG A 11 -12.45 -8.72 -3.25
N TYR A 12 -11.55 -7.82 -2.88
CA TYR A 12 -11.61 -7.14 -1.59
C TYR A 12 -12.60 -5.97 -1.62
N LEU A 13 -12.68 -5.28 -2.76
CA LEU A 13 -13.70 -4.27 -3.01
C LEU A 13 -15.11 -4.88 -2.97
N SER A 14 -15.30 -6.07 -3.57
CA SER A 14 -16.60 -6.74 -3.59
C SER A 14 -17.04 -7.19 -2.19
N ILE A 15 -16.13 -7.72 -1.38
CA ILE A 15 -16.45 -8.13 0.00
C ILE A 15 -16.82 -6.91 0.86
N SER A 16 -16.05 -5.82 0.77
CA SER A 16 -16.36 -4.59 1.52
C SER A 16 -17.69 -3.96 1.09
N LEU A 17 -18.02 -4.01 -0.20
CA LEU A 17 -19.31 -3.53 -0.73
C LEU A 17 -20.47 -4.41 -0.22
N MET A 18 -20.29 -5.73 -0.17
CA MET A 18 -21.30 -6.64 0.38
C MET A 18 -21.56 -6.37 1.87
N PHE A 19 -20.53 -6.11 2.67
CA PHE A 19 -20.71 -5.71 4.07
C PHE A 19 -21.47 -4.39 4.22
N LEU A 20 -21.18 -3.39 3.38
CA LEU A 20 -21.89 -2.12 3.38
C LEU A 20 -23.39 -2.28 3.05
N ILE A 21 -23.71 -3.12 2.05
CA ILE A 21 -25.09 -3.43 1.65
C ILE A 21 -25.83 -4.13 2.79
N ILE A 22 -25.21 -5.11 3.45
CA ILE A 22 -25.79 -5.80 4.62
C ILE A 22 -26.04 -4.81 5.76
N LEU A 23 -25.14 -3.86 5.98
CA LEU A 23 -25.29 -2.85 7.02
C LEU A 23 -26.48 -1.92 6.76
N ILE A 24 -26.61 -1.44 5.52
CA ILE A 24 -27.72 -0.59 5.09
C ILE A 24 -29.04 -1.35 5.23
N PHE A 25 -29.06 -2.64 4.87
CA PHE A 25 -30.24 -3.49 5.01
C PHE A 25 -30.67 -3.68 6.47
N LEU A 26 -29.72 -3.94 7.38
CA LEU A 26 -30.00 -4.04 8.82
C LEU A 26 -30.48 -2.71 9.41
N PHE A 27 -29.93 -1.59 8.95
CA PHE A 27 -30.37 -0.25 9.36
C PHE A 27 -31.81 0.04 8.92
N ILE A 28 -32.17 -0.32 7.68
CA ILE A 28 -33.54 -0.18 7.17
C ILE A 28 -34.51 -1.05 7.97
N LEU A 29 -34.14 -2.30 8.29
CA LEU A 29 -34.96 -3.19 9.13
C LEU A 29 -35.18 -2.62 10.54
N ALA A 30 -34.13 -2.05 11.15
CA ALA A 30 -34.24 -1.40 12.46
C ALA A 30 -35.17 -0.18 12.42
N LEU A 31 -35.09 0.63 11.35
CA LEU A 31 -35.99 1.76 11.10
C LEU A 31 -37.45 1.32 10.94
N ILE A 32 -37.70 0.26 10.16
CA ILE A 32 -39.05 -0.30 9.98
C ILE A 32 -39.61 -0.80 11.31
N PHE A 33 -38.82 -1.55 12.07
CA PHE A 33 -39.22 -2.04 13.39
C PHE A 33 -39.54 -0.89 14.37
N PHE A 34 -38.74 0.18 14.32
CA PHE A 34 -38.94 1.38 15.14
C PHE A 34 -40.23 2.13 14.78
N ILE A 35 -40.52 2.29 13.48
CA ILE A 35 -41.75 2.94 12.99
C ILE A 35 -43.00 2.14 13.42
N PHE A 36 -42.91 0.81 13.44
CA PHE A 36 -44.04 -0.07 13.80
C PHE A 36 -44.29 -0.20 15.31
N GLN A 37 -43.35 0.18 16.19
CA GLN A 37 -43.52 0.09 17.65
C GLN A 37 -44.09 1.35 18.33
N GLY A 38 -44.55 2.33 17.54
CA GLY A 38 -44.99 3.64 18.03
C GLY A 38 -46.34 3.70 18.77
N ASP A 39 -46.56 2.85 19.77
CA ASP A 39 -47.62 3.10 20.76
C ASP A 39 -47.32 2.43 22.13
N LYS A 40 -47.22 3.27 23.19
CA LYS A 40 -47.29 3.02 24.65
C LYS A 40 -46.18 3.71 25.45
N ASP A 41 -46.57 4.63 26.33
CA ASP A 41 -45.74 5.65 27.00
C ASP A 41 -44.64 5.17 27.96
N ILE A 42 -44.55 3.87 28.29
CA ILE A 42 -43.43 3.29 29.06
C ILE A 42 -42.27 2.85 28.12
N ILE A 43 -42.55 2.72 26.82
CA ILE A 43 -41.60 2.30 25.80
C ILE A 43 -40.65 3.46 25.42
N SER A 44 -40.98 4.72 25.72
CA SER A 44 -40.23 5.89 25.21
C SER A 44 -38.81 6.01 25.76
N THR A 45 -38.57 5.77 27.05
CA THR A 45 -37.24 5.87 27.67
C THR A 45 -36.35 4.68 27.37
N LEU A 46 -36.91 3.46 27.37
CA LEU A 46 -36.21 2.25 26.92
C LEU A 46 -35.86 2.32 25.42
N ASN A 47 -36.78 2.78 24.57
CA ASN A 47 -36.49 2.97 23.14
C ASN A 47 -35.44 4.05 22.90
N GLN A 48 -35.42 5.13 23.69
CA GLN A 48 -34.34 6.12 23.61
C GLN A 48 -32.98 5.52 23.96
N PHE A 49 -32.91 4.67 25.00
CA PHE A 49 -31.67 3.97 25.36
C PHE A 49 -31.20 3.02 24.25
N TYR A 50 -32.10 2.21 23.68
CA TYR A 50 -31.78 1.34 22.54
C TYR A 50 -31.37 2.12 21.29
N LEU A 51 -31.98 3.27 21.03
CA LEU A 51 -31.64 4.14 19.91
C LEU A 51 -30.22 4.71 20.09
N ILE A 52 -29.89 5.19 21.29
CA ILE A 52 -28.53 5.66 21.60
C ILE A 52 -27.51 4.52 21.45
N LEU A 53 -27.80 3.34 22.00
CA LEU A 53 -26.92 2.17 21.90
C LEU A 53 -26.72 1.73 20.44
N PHE A 54 -27.79 1.78 19.62
CA PHE A 54 -27.74 1.48 18.19
C PHE A 54 -26.91 2.49 17.42
N VAL A 55 -27.08 3.80 17.69
CA VAL A 55 -26.26 4.85 17.07
C VAL A 55 -24.78 4.66 17.43
N ILE A 56 -24.47 4.37 18.69
CA ILE A 56 -23.10 4.08 19.13
C ILE A 56 -22.55 2.86 18.37
N LEU A 57 -23.33 1.78 18.26
CA LEU A 57 -22.93 0.57 17.55
C LEU A 57 -22.65 0.86 16.07
N VAL A 58 -23.52 1.60 15.38
CA VAL A 58 -23.34 1.97 13.98
C VAL A 58 -22.10 2.83 13.79
N VAL A 59 -21.87 3.83 14.65
CA VAL A 59 -20.67 4.68 14.59
C VAL A 59 -19.39 3.84 14.77
N LEU A 60 -19.41 2.90 15.71
CA LEU A 60 -18.27 2.02 15.98
C LEU A 60 -17.99 1.08 14.80
N LEU A 61 -19.04 0.59 14.14
CA LEU A 61 -18.96 -0.27 12.96
C LEU A 61 -18.41 0.50 11.74
N VAL A 62 -18.86 1.73 11.52
CA VAL A 62 -18.33 2.61 10.47
C VAL A 62 -16.84 2.89 10.72
N ALA A 63 -16.45 3.20 11.96
CA ALA A 63 -15.05 3.43 12.32
C ALA A 63 -14.18 2.19 12.04
N LEU A 64 -14.65 0.98 12.38
CA LEU A 64 -13.94 -0.27 12.09
C LEU A 64 -13.76 -0.51 10.57
N ILE A 65 -14.79 -0.24 9.77
CA ILE A 65 -14.71 -0.36 8.31
C ILE A 65 -13.69 0.64 7.74
N SER A 66 -13.72 1.89 8.20
CA SER A 66 -12.77 2.92 7.75
C SER A 66 -11.32 2.53 8.07
N VAL A 67 -11.05 2.02 9.28
CA VAL A 67 -9.71 1.55 9.68
C VAL A 67 -9.28 0.36 8.81
N SER A 68 -10.18 -0.59 8.54
CA SER A 68 -9.91 -1.75 7.69
C SER A 68 -9.58 -1.37 6.24
N MET A 69 -10.30 -0.41 5.66
CA MET A 69 -10.01 0.11 4.31
C MET A 69 -8.63 0.78 4.25
N ILE A 70 -8.32 1.65 5.22
CA ILE A 70 -7.03 2.34 5.29
C ILE A 70 -5.89 1.31 5.40
N PHE A 71 -6.05 0.30 6.26
CA PHE A 71 -5.08 -0.78 6.42
C PHE A 71 -4.86 -1.55 5.11
N THR A 72 -5.93 -1.87 4.39
CA THR A 72 -5.84 -2.59 3.10
C THR A 72 -5.09 -1.78 2.04
N ILE A 73 -5.34 -0.47 1.94
CA ILE A 73 -4.65 0.42 0.99
C ILE A 73 -3.16 0.52 1.32
N LEU A 74 -2.81 0.68 2.60
CA LEU A 74 -1.41 0.78 3.02
C LEU A 74 -0.64 -0.54 2.79
N PHE A 75 -1.24 -1.68 3.12
CA PHE A 75 -0.59 -2.97 2.99
C PHE A 75 -0.41 -3.41 1.53
N THR A 76 -1.43 -3.19 0.70
CA THR A 76 -1.34 -3.51 -0.74
C THR A 76 -0.28 -2.69 -1.43
N LYS A 77 -0.17 -1.38 -1.14
CA LYS A 77 0.88 -0.52 -1.71
C LYS A 77 2.29 -1.03 -1.39
N GLY A 78 2.55 -1.38 -0.13
CA GLY A 78 3.85 -1.89 0.29
C GLY A 78 4.23 -3.23 -0.36
N SER A 79 3.26 -4.13 -0.58
CA SER A 79 3.51 -5.40 -1.26
C SER A 79 3.77 -5.26 -2.75
N ILE A 80 3.06 -4.34 -3.42
CA ILE A 80 3.21 -4.09 -4.86
C ILE A 80 4.55 -3.43 -5.15
N GLU A 81 4.99 -2.48 -4.31
CA GLU A 81 6.30 -1.82 -4.45
C GLU A 81 7.45 -2.83 -4.34
N LYS A 82 7.41 -3.73 -3.34
CA LYS A 82 8.43 -4.79 -3.20
C LYS A 82 8.45 -5.76 -4.38
N GLY A 83 7.29 -6.13 -4.91
CA GLY A 83 7.18 -6.99 -6.08
C GLY A 83 7.74 -6.34 -7.35
N ALA A 84 7.45 -5.05 -7.55
CA ALA A 84 7.97 -4.28 -8.69
C ALA A 84 9.48 -4.06 -8.61
N GLU A 85 10.02 -3.76 -7.43
CA GLU A 85 11.48 -3.66 -7.22
C GLU A 85 12.18 -4.97 -7.56
N LYS A 86 11.65 -6.11 -7.08
CA LYS A 86 12.19 -7.43 -7.37
C LYS A 86 12.21 -7.72 -8.87
N TYR A 87 11.09 -7.48 -9.56
CA TYR A 87 10.99 -7.68 -11.01
C TYR A 87 12.04 -6.84 -11.78
N ILE A 88 12.19 -5.56 -11.41
CA ILE A 88 13.15 -4.66 -12.06
C ILE A 88 14.59 -5.15 -11.88
N MET A 89 14.92 -5.71 -10.71
CA MET A 89 16.26 -6.27 -10.46
C MET A 89 16.53 -7.56 -11.24
N GLU A 90 15.49 -8.36 -11.51
CA GLU A 90 15.59 -9.61 -12.25
C GLU A 90 15.61 -9.44 -13.78
N LEU A 91 15.28 -8.25 -14.31
CA LEU A 91 15.34 -7.95 -15.74
C LEU A 91 16.72 -8.27 -16.31
N ASN A 92 16.80 -9.01 -17.42
CA ASN A 92 18.06 -9.27 -18.09
C ASN A 92 18.31 -8.27 -19.24
N ALA A 93 19.47 -8.37 -19.88
CA ALA A 93 19.84 -7.50 -21.00
C ALA A 93 18.93 -7.68 -22.23
N GLU A 94 18.37 -8.87 -22.46
CA GLU A 94 17.44 -9.14 -23.56
C GLU A 94 16.10 -8.45 -23.34
N ASP A 95 15.56 -8.50 -22.12
CA ASP A 95 14.33 -7.81 -21.73
C ASP A 95 14.48 -6.29 -21.93
N ILE A 96 15.62 -5.73 -21.52
CA ILE A 96 15.94 -4.30 -21.68
C ILE A 96 16.00 -3.91 -23.16
N ARG A 97 16.50 -4.80 -24.03
CA ARG A 97 16.57 -4.57 -25.49
C ARG A 97 15.19 -4.66 -26.14
N ALA A 98 14.34 -5.58 -25.68
CA ALA A 98 12.98 -5.76 -26.18
C ALA A 98 12.06 -4.57 -25.86
N MET A 99 12.35 -3.83 -24.79
CA MET A 99 11.61 -2.61 -24.42
C MET A 99 11.66 -1.53 -25.52
N ASN A 100 10.65 -0.68 -25.56
CA ASN A 100 10.72 0.54 -26.36
C ASN A 100 11.54 1.64 -25.65
N ASP A 101 11.85 2.73 -26.36
CA ASP A 101 12.66 3.83 -25.81
C ASP A 101 11.99 4.53 -24.61
N ALA A 102 10.65 4.63 -24.60
CA ALA A 102 9.90 5.26 -23.52
C ALA A 102 9.91 4.41 -22.24
N GLU A 103 9.71 3.09 -22.38
CA GLU A 103 9.77 2.11 -21.28
C GLU A 103 11.14 2.10 -20.62
N ARG A 104 12.23 2.08 -21.39
CA ARG A 104 13.59 2.17 -20.86
C ARG A 104 13.84 3.46 -20.10
N LYS A 105 13.37 4.60 -20.63
CA LYS A 105 13.51 5.90 -19.96
C LYS A 105 12.76 5.92 -18.62
N HIS A 106 11.55 5.37 -18.61
CA HIS A 106 10.73 5.29 -17.40
C HIS A 106 11.32 4.33 -16.37
N LEU A 107 11.86 3.18 -16.79
CA LEU A 107 12.59 2.24 -15.94
C LEU A 107 13.79 2.91 -15.26
N LEU A 108 14.59 3.64 -16.05
CA LEU A 108 15.75 4.39 -15.53
C LEU A 108 15.32 5.45 -14.51
N GLN A 109 14.24 6.18 -14.80
CA GLN A 109 13.70 7.19 -13.88
C GLN A 109 13.23 6.56 -12.56
N ARG A 110 12.57 5.39 -12.61
CA ARG A 110 12.16 4.66 -11.41
C ARG A 110 13.35 4.21 -10.57
N LEU A 111 14.39 3.65 -11.20
CA LEU A 111 15.61 3.23 -10.50
C LEU A 111 16.31 4.42 -9.83
N LYS A 112 16.40 5.57 -10.52
CA LYS A 112 16.97 6.81 -9.97
C LYS A 112 16.17 7.33 -8.77
N ALA A 113 14.84 7.39 -8.89
CA ALA A 113 13.97 7.78 -7.79
C ALA A 113 14.10 6.84 -6.58
N ASN A 114 14.26 5.53 -6.81
CA ASN A 114 14.45 4.59 -5.70
C ASN A 114 15.82 4.76 -5.03
N LYS A 115 16.88 5.03 -5.80
CA LYS A 115 18.19 5.39 -5.25
C LYS A 115 18.09 6.62 -4.35
N GLU A 116 17.49 7.70 -4.83
CA GLU A 116 17.29 8.93 -4.05
C GLU A 116 16.50 8.69 -2.75
N ARG A 117 15.47 7.82 -2.82
CA ARG A 117 14.69 7.40 -1.65
C ARG A 117 15.56 6.69 -0.61
N ILE A 118 16.42 5.77 -1.05
CA ILE A 118 17.28 5.00 -0.14
C ILE A 118 18.36 5.90 0.47
N GLU A 119 18.96 6.80 -0.31
CA GLU A 119 19.90 7.81 0.20
C GLU A 119 19.25 8.71 1.26
N TYR A 120 17.98 9.09 1.07
CA TYR A 120 17.22 9.81 2.08
C TYR A 120 17.06 8.99 3.38
N LEU A 121 16.81 7.68 3.28
CA LEU A 121 16.70 6.80 4.46
C LEU A 121 18.02 6.72 5.24
N ILE A 122 19.17 6.71 4.54
CA ILE A 122 20.50 6.77 5.16
C ILE A 122 20.65 8.08 5.95
N LYS A 123 20.37 9.23 5.33
CA LYS A 123 20.42 10.54 5.99
C LYS A 123 19.48 10.63 7.20
N LEU A 124 18.30 10.01 7.09
CA LEU A 124 17.36 9.94 8.20
C LEU A 124 17.90 9.09 9.36
N ALA A 125 18.54 7.96 9.06
CA ALA A 125 19.20 7.12 10.07
C ALA A 125 20.34 7.87 10.76
N GLU A 126 21.19 8.59 10.01
CA GLU A 126 22.24 9.46 10.53
C GLU A 126 21.65 10.52 11.47
N SER A 127 20.58 11.20 11.07
CA SER A 127 19.91 12.20 11.91
C SER A 127 19.36 11.60 13.22
N LYS A 128 18.79 10.39 13.16
CA LYS A 128 18.28 9.69 14.36
C LYS A 128 19.41 9.28 15.30
N TYR A 129 20.52 8.79 14.74
CA TYR A 129 21.72 8.45 15.50
C TYR A 129 22.31 9.68 16.20
N HIS A 130 22.48 10.80 15.50
CA HIS A 130 22.97 12.06 16.11
C HIS A 130 22.05 12.59 17.21
N LYS A 131 20.74 12.37 17.09
CA LYS A 131 19.75 12.71 18.14
C LYS A 131 19.69 11.69 19.28
N ARG A 132 20.58 10.69 19.30
CA ARG A 132 20.60 9.56 20.25
C ARG A 132 19.27 8.80 20.33
N LYS A 133 18.53 8.80 19.22
CA LYS A 133 17.26 8.04 19.06
C LYS A 133 17.48 6.66 18.45
N LEU A 134 18.73 6.33 18.12
CA LEU A 134 19.17 5.09 17.52
C LEU A 134 20.54 4.76 18.12
N ASP A 135 20.75 3.51 18.53
CA ASP A 135 22.06 3.06 19.00
C ASP A 135 23.02 2.83 17.81
N GLU A 136 24.31 2.73 18.13
CA GLU A 136 25.38 2.59 17.14
C GLU A 136 25.29 1.28 16.34
N GLU A 137 24.89 0.18 16.97
CA GLU A 137 24.82 -1.13 16.32
C GLU A 137 23.69 -1.16 15.30
N SER A 138 22.48 -0.74 15.72
CA SER A 138 21.32 -0.56 14.85
C SER A 138 21.58 0.43 13.72
N PHE A 139 22.27 1.54 14.00
CA PHE A 139 22.65 2.52 12.99
C PHE A 139 23.54 1.91 11.92
N ARG A 140 24.62 1.22 12.32
CA ARG A 140 25.56 0.58 11.38
C ARG A 140 24.89 -0.47 10.53
N GLU A 141 24.01 -1.28 11.11
CA GLU A 141 23.27 -2.30 10.36
C GLU A 141 22.35 -1.67 9.30
N ILE A 142 21.56 -0.67 9.69
CA ILE A 142 20.67 0.05 8.77
C ILE A 142 21.46 0.68 7.63
N VAL A 143 22.53 1.41 7.93
CA VAL A 143 23.34 2.06 6.90
C VAL A 143 23.97 1.04 5.95
N ARG A 144 24.53 -0.05 6.48
CA ARG A 144 25.14 -1.12 5.67
C ARG A 144 24.13 -1.74 4.70
N ASP A 145 22.94 -2.07 5.19
CA ASP A 145 21.88 -2.68 4.37
C ASP A 145 21.39 -1.73 3.28
N GLN A 146 21.21 -0.46 3.60
CA GLN A 146 20.79 0.53 2.60
C GLN A 146 21.90 0.83 1.59
N GLN A 147 23.16 0.91 2.02
CA GLN A 147 24.31 1.09 1.12
C GLN A 147 24.45 -0.09 0.15
N LYS A 148 24.21 -1.32 0.60
CA LYS A 148 24.18 -2.50 -0.28
C LYS A 148 23.14 -2.34 -1.39
N LYS A 149 21.92 -1.91 -1.05
CA LYS A 149 20.85 -1.66 -2.03
C LYS A 149 21.19 -0.55 -3.02
N VAL A 150 21.85 0.52 -2.56
CA VAL A 150 22.32 1.60 -3.45
C VAL A 150 23.29 1.02 -4.48
N MET A 151 24.28 0.23 -4.05
CA MET A 151 25.23 -0.40 -4.98
C MET A 151 24.54 -1.31 -6.01
N GLU A 152 23.57 -2.11 -5.59
CA GLU A 152 22.78 -2.97 -6.49
C GLU A 152 22.01 -2.14 -7.54
N ILE A 153 21.34 -1.06 -7.11
CA ILE A 153 20.61 -0.16 -8.02
C ILE A 153 21.56 0.55 -8.98
N GLU A 154 22.71 1.02 -8.50
CA GLU A 154 23.71 1.71 -9.34
C GLU A 154 24.28 0.80 -10.42
N ALA A 155 24.60 -0.46 -10.07
CA ALA A 155 25.03 -1.46 -11.03
C ALA A 155 23.96 -1.66 -12.12
N LYS A 156 22.68 -1.73 -11.72
CA LYS A 156 21.56 -1.90 -12.64
C LYS A 156 21.35 -0.70 -13.57
N ILE A 157 21.44 0.52 -13.03
CA ILE A 157 21.39 1.74 -13.84
C ILE A 157 22.51 1.74 -14.87
N SER A 158 23.74 1.40 -14.46
CA SER A 158 24.89 1.35 -15.36
C SER A 158 24.71 0.34 -16.50
N GLU A 159 24.15 -0.84 -16.20
CA GLU A 159 23.82 -1.85 -17.19
C GLU A 159 22.83 -1.32 -18.23
N ILE A 160 21.70 -0.73 -17.77
CA ILE A 160 20.67 -0.18 -18.65
C ILE A 160 21.23 0.96 -19.52
N GLU A 161 22.02 1.86 -18.95
CA GLU A 161 22.64 2.96 -19.69
C GLU A 161 23.61 2.47 -20.77
N LYS A 162 24.38 1.40 -20.50
CA LYS A 162 25.24 0.75 -21.49
C LYS A 162 24.43 0.15 -22.63
N GLU A 163 23.33 -0.54 -22.35
CA GLU A 163 22.47 -1.13 -23.38
C GLU A 163 21.79 -0.05 -24.23
N ILE A 164 21.29 1.03 -23.62
CA ILE A 164 20.76 2.20 -24.36
C ILE A 164 21.83 2.77 -25.30
N LYS A 165 23.08 2.90 -24.82
CA LYS A 165 24.18 3.43 -25.63
C LYS A 165 24.52 2.52 -26.81
N LYS A 166 24.47 1.20 -26.64
CA LYS A 166 24.68 0.22 -27.73
C LYS A 166 23.59 0.34 -28.79
N LEU A 167 22.33 0.39 -28.37
CA LEU A 167 21.18 0.50 -29.28
C LEU A 167 21.20 1.82 -30.08
N LYS A 168 21.63 2.92 -29.47
CA LYS A 168 21.79 4.22 -30.17
C LYS A 168 22.94 4.24 -31.18
N LYS A 169 23.95 3.38 -31.03
CA LYS A 169 25.08 3.29 -31.96
C LYS A 169 24.84 2.35 -33.14
N GLY A 170 23.86 1.46 -33.03
CA GLY A 170 23.48 0.50 -34.08
C GLY A 170 22.30 0.95 -34.95
N LYS A 171 21.74 2.15 -34.70
CA LYS A 171 20.81 2.86 -35.58
C LYS A 171 21.57 3.91 -36.36
#